data_AF-A0A4C2A851-F1
#
_entry.id   AF-A0A4C2A851-F1
#
_cell.length_a   1.000
_cell.length_b   1.000
_cell.length_c   1.000
_cell.angle_alpha   90.00
_cell.angle_beta   90.00
_cell.angle_gamma   90.00
#
_symmetry.space_group_name_H-M   'P 1'
#
loop_
_entity.id
_entity.type
_entity.pdbx_description
1 polymer ?
#
loop_
_entity_poly.entity_id
_entity_poly.type
_entity_poly.pdbx_seq_one_letter_code
_entity_poly.pdbx_strand_id
1 'polypeptide(L)'
;MIPGKIAGPQIYTDGSKINGRVGAAITWWTNDTESEYQTSVYILHAQYIKRKCTCRAVAMVKASREKVVILSDSRSSLELLSNPRTGHPLAHAIRATRNANGKKYVSG
;
A
#
# COMPACT_ATOMS: atom_id res chain seq x y z
N MET A 1 -3.21 -20.20 -1.58
CA MET A 1 -2.38 -20.15 -2.80
C MET A 1 -1.52 -18.91 -2.70
N ILE A 2 -0.23 -19.04 -2.42
CA ILE A 2 0.70 -17.91 -2.52
C ILE A 2 0.88 -17.70 -4.02
N PRO A 3 0.60 -16.51 -4.59
CA PRO A 3 0.88 -16.25 -5.99
C PRO A 3 2.38 -16.54 -6.22
N GLY A 4 2.72 -17.11 -7.38
CA GLY A 4 4.10 -17.48 -7.71
C GLY A 4 5.09 -16.37 -7.34
N LYS A 5 6.25 -16.77 -6.81
CA LYS A 5 7.28 -15.89 -6.25
C LYS A 5 7.47 -14.66 -7.14
N ILE A 6 7.02 -13.50 -6.65
CA ILE A 6 7.15 -12.24 -7.37
C ILE A 6 8.63 -11.85 -7.32
N ALA A 7 9.27 -11.72 -8.48
CA ALA A 7 10.68 -11.34 -8.55
C ALA A 7 10.84 -9.85 -8.18
N GLY A 8 11.81 -9.56 -7.32
CA GLY A 8 12.16 -8.21 -6.88
C GLY A 8 11.58 -7.80 -5.52
N PRO A 9 11.84 -6.55 -5.09
CA PRO A 9 11.38 -6.03 -3.81
C PRO A 9 9.86 -5.95 -3.71
N GLN A 10 9.34 -6.29 -2.54
CA GLN A 10 7.91 -6.36 -2.25
C GLN A 10 7.58 -5.60 -0.97
N ILE A 11 6.50 -4.84 -0.99
CA ILE A 11 5.95 -4.23 0.22
C ILE A 11 4.65 -4.94 0.57
N TYR A 12 4.55 -5.43 1.81
CA TYR A 12 3.32 -5.96 2.37
C TYR A 12 2.66 -4.92 3.25
N THR A 13 1.32 -4.90 3.21
CA THR A 13 0.50 -4.11 4.12
C THR A 13 -0.49 -5.00 4.83
N ASP A 14 -0.58 -4.85 6.15
CA ASP A 14 -1.57 -5.54 6.98
C ASP A 14 -2.27 -4.54 7.92
N GLY A 15 -3.52 -4.83 8.28
CA GLY A 15 -4.28 -4.05 9.23
C GLY A 15 -4.99 -4.94 10.25
N SER A 16 -4.73 -4.68 11.53
CA SER A 16 -5.31 -5.42 12.65
C SER A 16 -6.36 -4.58 13.39
N LYS A 17 -7.29 -5.23 14.11
CA LYS A 17 -8.27 -4.56 14.96
C LYS A 17 -8.41 -5.29 16.29
N ILE A 18 -8.14 -4.61 17.40
CA ILE A 18 -8.25 -5.14 18.77
C ILE A 18 -8.86 -4.05 19.66
N ASN A 19 -9.88 -4.40 20.45
CA ASN A 19 -10.49 -3.54 21.48
C ASN A 19 -10.80 -2.10 21.00
N GLY A 20 -11.42 -1.97 19.83
CA GLY A 20 -11.79 -0.67 19.25
C GLY A 20 -10.63 0.14 18.66
N ARG A 21 -9.39 -0.35 18.78
CA ARG A 21 -8.20 0.22 18.14
C ARG A 21 -7.88 -0.55 16.87
N VAL A 22 -7.23 0.14 15.94
CA VAL A 22 -6.82 -0.43 14.66
C VAL A 22 -5.32 -0.22 14.49
N GLY A 23 -4.61 -1.31 14.21
CA GLY A 23 -3.20 -1.28 13.82
C GLY A 23 -3.05 -1.31 12.30
N ALA A 24 -1.94 -0.77 11.82
CA ALA A 24 -1.45 -0.98 10.45
C ALA A 24 0.04 -1.32 10.50
N ALA A 25 0.45 -2.24 9.66
CA ALA A 25 1.85 -2.60 9.43
C ALA A 25 2.20 -2.46 7.95
N ILE A 26 3.39 -1.96 7.67
CA ILE A 26 4.03 -1.93 6.35
C ILE A 26 5.38 -2.61 6.50
N THR A 27 5.69 -3.60 5.67
CA THR A 27 6.98 -4.29 5.70
C THR A 27 7.56 -4.37 4.28
N TRP A 28 8.84 -4.09 4.14
CA TRP A 28 9.59 -4.18 2.89
C TRP A 28 10.44 -5.45 2.89
N TRP A 29 10.33 -6.23 1.83
CA TRP A 29 11.00 -7.52 1.67
C TRP A 29 11.80 -7.54 0.37
N THR A 30 13.06 -7.97 0.47
CA THR A 30 13.96 -8.18 -0.67
C THR A 30 14.60 -9.55 -0.52
N ASN A 31 14.53 -10.41 -1.55
CA ASN A 31 15.10 -11.76 -1.53
C ASN A 31 14.74 -12.56 -0.25
N ASP A 32 13.44 -12.58 0.08
CA ASP A 32 12.88 -13.27 1.26
C ASP A 32 13.44 -12.76 2.61
N THR A 33 14.03 -11.56 2.64
CA THR A 33 14.54 -10.91 3.85
C THR A 33 13.79 -9.60 4.10
N GLU A 34 13.24 -9.43 5.30
CA GLU A 34 12.64 -8.17 5.73
C GLU A 34 13.73 -7.11 5.94
N SER A 35 13.64 -6.02 5.20
CA SER A 35 14.63 -4.93 5.18
C SER A 35 14.19 -3.71 5.98
N GLU A 36 12.88 -3.41 5.96
CA GLU A 36 12.30 -2.28 6.69
C GLU A 36 10.90 -2.65 7.19
N TYR A 37 10.53 -2.15 8.37
CA TYR A 37 9.18 -2.31 8.91
C TYR A 37 8.69 -1.05 9.58
N GLN A 38 7.38 -0.81 9.50
CA GLN A 38 6.72 0.28 10.20
C GLN A 38 5.35 -0.16 10.70
N THR A 39 5.13 -0.03 12.00
CA THR A 39 3.83 -0.25 12.63
C THR A 39 3.22 1.07 13.11
N SER A 40 1.91 1.16 13.13
CA SER A 40 1.19 2.33 13.63
C SER A 40 -0.16 1.91 14.22
N VAL A 41 -0.52 2.47 15.36
CA VAL A 41 -1.79 2.22 16.04
C VAL A 41 -2.64 3.48 15.96
N TYR A 42 -3.92 3.30 15.64
CA TYR A 42 -4.88 4.37 15.45
C TYR A 42 -6.20 4.05 16.17
N ILE A 43 -6.90 5.10 16.61
CA ILE A 43 -8.26 5.02 17.17
C ILE A 43 -9.28 5.42 16.10
N LEU A 44 -9.05 4.98 14.86
CA LEU A 44 -9.90 5.28 13.70
C LEU A 44 -10.50 4.00 13.13
N HIS A 45 -11.49 4.14 12.25
CA HIS A 45 -12.15 3.01 11.61
C HIS A 45 -11.17 2.16 10.77
N ALA A 46 -11.30 0.83 10.82
CA ALA A 46 -10.35 -0.11 10.23
C ALA A 46 -10.11 0.10 8.73
N GLN A 47 -11.18 0.41 8.00
CA GLN A 47 -11.12 0.68 6.56
C GLN A 47 -10.28 1.91 6.22
N TYR A 48 -10.32 2.95 7.07
CA TYR A 48 -9.53 4.16 6.86
C TYR A 48 -8.02 3.89 7.05
N ILE A 49 -7.68 3.09 8.05
CA ILE A 49 -6.29 2.73 8.34
C ILE A 49 -5.68 1.84 7.25
N LYS A 50 -6.42 0.84 6.79
CA LYS A 50 -5.98 -0.01 5.66
C LYS A 50 -5.69 0.84 4.42
N ARG A 51 -6.53 1.83 4.10
CA ARG A 51 -6.29 2.77 2.99
C ARG A 51 -5.06 3.66 3.21
N LYS A 52 -4.87 4.17 4.43
CA LYS A 52 -3.70 5.00 4.80
C LYS A 52 -2.40 4.21 4.72
N CYS A 53 -2.41 2.95 5.12
CA CYS A 53 -1.29 2.02 5.01
C CYS A 53 -0.83 1.87 3.55
N THR A 54 -1.78 1.62 2.64
CA THR A 54 -1.51 1.57 1.20
C THR A 54 -1.00 2.90 0.64
N CYS A 55 -1.51 4.05 1.13
CA CYS A 55 -0.98 5.37 0.72
C CYS A 55 0.51 5.49 1.04
N ARG A 56 0.89 5.07 2.24
CA ARG A 56 2.26 5.23 2.73
C ARG A 56 3.22 4.25 2.07
N ALA A 57 2.77 3.02 1.78
CA ALA A 57 3.50 2.09 0.94
C ALA A 57 3.79 2.70 -0.45
N VAL A 58 2.81 3.37 -1.08
CA VAL A 58 3.04 4.06 -2.36
C VAL A 58 4.04 5.22 -2.23
N ALA A 59 4.04 5.94 -1.11
CA ALA A 59 5.04 6.98 -0.86
C ALA A 59 6.46 6.39 -0.72
N MET A 60 6.62 5.26 -0.03
CA MET A 60 7.89 4.53 0.07
C MET A 60 8.40 4.08 -1.29
N VAL A 61 7.53 3.51 -2.14
CA VAL A 61 7.91 3.13 -3.52
C VAL A 61 8.40 4.32 -4.32
N LYS A 62 7.86 5.52 -4.11
CA LYS A 62 8.27 6.72 -4.84
C LYS A 62 9.58 7.32 -4.35
N ALA A 63 9.87 7.18 -3.06
CA ALA A 63 11.18 7.53 -2.51
C ALA A 63 12.25 6.53 -2.99
N SER A 64 11.86 5.29 -3.28
CA SER A 64 12.73 4.28 -3.87
C SER A 64 12.97 4.52 -5.38
N ARG A 65 14.15 4.12 -5.86
CA ARG A 65 14.48 4.05 -7.30
C ARG A 65 14.13 2.70 -7.93
N GLU A 66 13.66 1.75 -7.11
CA GLU A 66 13.43 0.37 -7.51
C GLU A 66 11.99 0.17 -8.01
N LYS A 67 11.81 -0.85 -8.85
CA LYS A 67 10.48 -1.31 -9.23
C LYS A 67 9.98 -2.25 -8.14
N VAL A 68 8.97 -1.81 -7.40
CA VAL A 68 8.45 -2.50 -6.21
C VAL A 68 6.99 -2.89 -6.43
N VAL A 69 6.62 -4.07 -5.94
CA VAL A 69 5.22 -4.52 -5.93
C VAL A 69 4.63 -4.31 -4.53
N ILE A 70 3.46 -3.69 -4.44
CA ILE A 70 2.72 -3.53 -3.18
C ILE A 70 1.63 -4.60 -3.11
N LEU A 71 1.63 -5.39 -2.05
CA LEU A 71 0.66 -6.45 -1.77
C LEU A 71 -0.22 -6.03 -0.58
N SER A 72 -1.54 -6.11 -0.76
CA SER A 72 -2.51 -5.72 0.27
C SER A 72 -3.68 -6.71 0.29
N ASP A 73 -4.09 -7.13 1.48
CA ASP A 73 -5.27 -7.98 1.71
C ASP A 73 -6.58 -7.17 1.65
N SER A 74 -6.49 -5.85 1.60
CA SER A 74 -7.61 -4.94 1.72
C SER A 74 -8.29 -4.71 0.37
N ARG A 75 -9.32 -5.50 0.07
CA ARG A 75 -10.15 -5.32 -1.14
C ARG A 75 -10.64 -3.86 -1.29
N SER A 76 -11.10 -3.25 -0.20
CA SER A 76 -11.60 -1.87 -0.21
C SER A 76 -10.52 -0.82 -0.51
N SER A 77 -9.26 -1.09 -0.15
CA SER A 77 -8.12 -0.24 -0.50
C SER A 77 -7.77 -0.40 -1.98
N LEU A 78 -7.77 -1.63 -2.49
CA LEU A 78 -7.49 -1.93 -3.89
C LEU A 78 -8.57 -1.37 -4.82
N GLU A 79 -9.85 -1.53 -4.48
CA GLU A 79 -10.97 -0.97 -5.24
C GLU A 79 -10.93 0.56 -5.26
N LEU A 80 -10.61 1.18 -4.12
CA LEU A 80 -10.45 2.63 -4.04
C LEU A 80 -9.36 3.11 -5.00
N LEU A 81 -8.24 2.40 -5.08
CA LEU A 81 -7.13 2.78 -5.95
C LEU A 81 -7.38 2.46 -7.41
N SER A 82 -8.10 1.37 -7.69
CA SER A 82 -8.42 0.92 -9.03
C SER A 82 -9.43 1.84 -9.71
N ASN A 83 -10.38 2.42 -8.96
CA ASN A 83 -11.41 3.29 -9.53
C ASN A 83 -10.85 4.66 -9.97
N PRO A 84 -10.77 4.97 -11.28
CA PRO A 84 -10.20 6.22 -11.76
C PRO A 84 -10.99 7.48 -11.44
N ARG A 85 -12.29 7.33 -11.16
CA ARG A 85 -13.24 8.43 -10.94
C ARG A 85 -13.49 8.72 -9.47
N THR A 86 -12.78 8.05 -8.56
CA THR A 86 -12.95 8.30 -7.13
C THR A 86 -12.55 9.72 -6.76
N GLY A 87 -13.45 10.46 -6.11
CA GLY A 87 -13.18 11.78 -5.54
C GLY A 87 -12.56 11.72 -4.14
N HIS A 88 -12.24 10.53 -3.64
CA HIS A 88 -11.74 10.37 -2.27
C HIS A 88 -10.36 11.04 -2.10
N PRO A 89 -10.17 11.93 -1.10
CA PRO A 89 -8.92 12.67 -0.92
C PRO A 89 -7.67 11.81 -0.86
N LEU A 90 -7.69 10.67 -0.13
CA LEU A 90 -6.56 9.72 -0.10
C LEU A 90 -6.20 9.17 -1.49
N ALA A 91 -7.19 8.79 -2.29
CA ALA A 91 -6.94 8.24 -3.62
C ALA A 91 -6.38 9.31 -4.54
N HIS A 92 -6.90 10.53 -4.44
CA HIS A 92 -6.37 11.68 -5.17
C HIS A 92 -4.93 11.99 -4.77
N ALA A 93 -4.61 12.00 -3.46
CA ALA A 93 -3.25 12.17 -2.98
C ALA A 93 -2.31 11.10 -3.58
N ILE A 94 -2.65 9.81 -3.49
CA ILE A 94 -1.82 8.73 -4.06
C ILE A 94 -1.57 8.93 -5.58
N ARG A 95 -2.62 9.32 -6.31
CA ARG A 95 -2.58 9.55 -7.78
C ARG A 95 -1.82 10.80 -8.16
N ALA A 96 -2.01 11.91 -7.44
CA ALA A 96 -1.24 13.13 -7.65
C ALA A 96 0.26 12.84 -7.48
N THR A 97 0.60 12.07 -6.45
CA THR A 97 1.98 11.63 -6.26
C THR A 97 2.41 10.65 -7.40
N ARG A 98 1.49 9.95 -8.09
CA ARG A 98 1.80 9.04 -9.23
C ARG A 98 2.19 9.81 -10.48
N ASN A 99 1.50 10.92 -10.75
CA ASN A 99 1.67 11.69 -11.98
C ASN A 99 2.93 12.58 -11.96
N ALA A 100 3.51 12.87 -10.79
CA ALA A 100 4.75 13.62 -10.67
C ALA A 100 5.99 12.92 -11.29
N ASN A 101 5.94 11.60 -11.52
CA ASN A 101 7.09 10.81 -12.03
C ASN A 101 6.88 10.18 -13.42
N GLY A 102 5.91 10.64 -14.21
CA GLY A 102 5.88 10.44 -15.68
C GLY A 102 5.81 9.00 -16.23
N LYS A 103 5.70 7.93 -15.44
CA LYS A 103 5.60 6.55 -15.96
C LYS A 103 4.18 6.02 -15.94
N LYS A 104 3.56 5.98 -17.13
CA LYS A 104 2.34 5.22 -17.43
C LYS A 104 2.65 3.73 -17.30
N TYR A 105 1.91 3.01 -16.47
CA TYR A 105 1.87 1.55 -16.51
C TYR A 105 0.50 1.12 -17.03
N VAL A 106 0.56 0.24 -18.04
CA VAL A 106 -0.57 -0.39 -18.72
C VAL A 106 -1.03 -1.57 -17.88
N SER A 107 -2.33 -1.64 -17.58
CA SER A 107 -2.96 -2.83 -17.01
C SER A 107 -3.18 -3.84 -18.13
N GLY A 108 -2.53 -5.00 -18.03
CA GLY A 108 -2.98 -6.22 -18.68
C GLY A 108 -3.99 -6.94 -17.81
#